data_AF-A0A9X4HE52-F1
#
_entry.id   AF-A0A9X4HE52-F1
#
_cell.length_a   1.000
_cell.length_b   1.000
_cell.length_c   1.000
_cell.angle_alpha   90.00
_cell.angle_beta   90.00
_cell.angle_gamma   90.00
#
_symmetry.space_group_name_H-M   'P 1'
#
loop_
_entity.id
_entity.type
_entity.pdbx_description
1 polymer ?
#
loop_
_entity_poly.entity_id
_entity_poly.type
_entity_poly.pdbx_seq_one_letter_code
_entity_poly.pdbx_strand_id
1 'polypeptide(L)'
;MKSKYKAFVGALVSLLLVILLGWSLAGEFEAATVAEIQSVTADSNCAKQMLQDANRWGQEIRRRDLKSVKKQCVSIDQQSKAFE
;
A
#
# COMPACT_ATOMS: atom_id res chain seq x y z
N MET A 1 -34.56 -15.30 -25.80
CA MET A 1 -33.36 -15.95 -25.21
C MET A 1 -32.10 -15.09 -25.29
N LYS A 2 -31.76 -14.48 -26.44
CA LYS A 2 -30.53 -13.67 -26.63
C LYS A 2 -30.35 -12.47 -25.67
N SER A 3 -31.43 -11.78 -25.28
CA SER A 3 -31.35 -10.61 -24.39
C SER A 3 -31.01 -10.98 -22.93
N LYS A 4 -31.64 -12.03 -22.39
CA LYS A 4 -31.35 -12.54 -21.04
C LYS A 4 -29.90 -13.03 -20.91
N TYR A 5 -29.35 -13.62 -21.98
CA TYR A 5 -27.96 -14.04 -22.04
C TYR A 5 -26.98 -12.85 -22.00
N LYS A 6 -27.25 -11.77 -22.74
CA LYS A 6 -26.42 -10.56 -22.70
C LYS A 6 -26.42 -9.89 -21.32
N ALA A 7 -27.57 -9.82 -20.66
CA ALA A 7 -27.67 -9.28 -19.29
C ALA A 7 -26.89 -10.13 -18.27
N PHE A 8 -26.96 -11.46 -18.40
CA PHE A 8 -26.22 -12.38 -17.53
C PHE A 8 -24.71 -12.29 -17.72
N VAL A 9 -24.24 -12.23 -18.98
CA VAL A 9 -22.81 -12.04 -19.28
C VAL A 9 -22.32 -10.69 -18.77
N GLY A 10 -23.11 -9.61 -18.93
CA GLY A 10 -22.77 -8.29 -18.38
C GLY A 10 -22.62 -8.32 -16.85
N ALA A 11 -23.55 -8.97 -16.14
CA ALA A 11 -23.48 -9.12 -14.69
C ALA A 11 -22.26 -9.93 -14.24
N LEU A 12 -21.92 -11.02 -14.95
CA LEU A 12 -20.74 -11.82 -14.65
C LEU A 12 -19.45 -11.02 -14.84
N VAL A 13 -19.32 -10.26 -15.92
CA VAL A 13 -18.13 -9.42 -16.18
C VAL A 13 -17.96 -8.37 -15.08
N SER A 14 -19.05 -7.68 -14.71
CA SER A 14 -19.02 -6.69 -13.62
C SER A 14 -18.64 -7.32 -12.28
N LEU A 15 -19.17 -8.50 -11.96
CA LEU A 15 -18.82 -9.22 -10.73
C LEU A 15 -17.34 -9.61 -10.73
N LEU A 16 -16.82 -10.10 -11.85
CA LEU A 16 -15.41 -10.49 -12.00
C LEU A 16 -14.48 -9.29 -11.80
N LEU A 17 -14.83 -8.12 -12.34
CA LEU A 17 -14.10 -6.87 -12.13
C LEU A 17 -14.05 -6.47 -10.66
N VAL A 18 -15.18 -6.56 -9.94
CA VAL A 18 -15.22 -6.25 -8.50
C VAL A 18 -14.32 -7.20 -7.70
N ILE A 19 -14.34 -8.49 -8.02
CA ILE A 19 -13.50 -9.49 -7.34
C ILE A 19 -12.01 -9.21 -7.59
N LEU A 20 -11.62 -8.94 -8.84
CA LEU A 20 -10.23 -8.62 -9.20
C LEU A 20 -9.73 -7.36 -8.49
N LEU A 21 -10.54 -6.29 -8.49
CA LEU A 21 -10.22 -5.05 -7.78
C LEU A 21 -10.11 -5.26 -6.26
N GLY A 22 -11.02 -6.07 -5.69
CA GLY A 22 -10.99 -6.44 -4.27
C GLY A 22 -9.72 -7.20 -3.89
N TRP A 23 -9.26 -8.12 -4.74
CA TRP A 23 -8.01 -8.85 -4.53
C TRP A 23 -6.78 -7.95 -4.58
N SER A 24 -6.70 -7.04 -5.56
CA SER A 24 -5.62 -6.05 -5.61
C SER A 24 -5.57 -5.17 -4.36
N LEU A 25 -6.73 -4.82 -3.81
CA LEU A 25 -6.82 -4.04 -2.57
C LEU A 25 -6.45 -4.87 -1.33
N ALA A 26 -6.82 -6.14 -1.28
CA ALA A 26 -6.57 -7.01 -0.12
C ALA A 26 -5.06 -7.14 0.18
N GLY A 27 -4.23 -7.24 -0.86
CA GLY A 27 -2.78 -7.32 -0.71
C GLY A 27 -2.14 -6.11 0.00
N GLU A 28 -2.81 -4.96 -0.01
CA GLU A 28 -2.36 -3.74 0.70
C GLU A 28 -2.48 -3.84 2.22
N PHE A 29 -3.39 -4.69 2.70
CA PHE A 29 -3.66 -4.89 4.13
C PHE A 29 -2.86 -6.05 4.72
N GLU A 30 -2.13 -6.80 3.90
CA GLU A 30 -1.19 -7.81 4.37
C GLU A 30 0.03 -7.16 5.05
N ALA A 31 0.65 -7.91 5.96
CA ALA A 31 1.90 -7.54 6.57
C ALA A 31 2.98 -7.30 5.51
N ALA A 32 3.71 -6.20 5.68
CA ALA A 32 4.86 -5.90 4.85
C ALA A 32 6.01 -6.85 5.19
N THR A 33 6.69 -7.33 4.15
CA THR A 33 7.91 -8.11 4.28
C THR A 33 9.07 -7.21 4.72
N VAL A 34 10.10 -7.82 5.30
CA VAL A 34 11.34 -7.11 5.67
C VAL A 34 11.97 -6.41 4.46
N ALA A 35 11.96 -7.05 3.30
CA ALA A 35 12.49 -6.47 2.07
C ALA A 35 11.70 -5.23 1.61
N GLU A 36 10.37 -5.24 1.72
CA GLU A 36 9.54 -4.08 1.41
C GLU A 36 9.82 -2.91 2.38
N ILE A 37 9.95 -3.20 3.68
CA ILE A 37 10.33 -2.20 4.69
C ILE A 37 11.72 -1.62 4.39
N GLN A 38 12.70 -2.47 4.09
CA GLN A 38 14.05 -2.04 3.71
C GLN A 38 14.04 -1.15 2.46
N SER A 39 13.24 -1.49 1.45
CA SER A 39 13.14 -0.69 0.23
C SER A 39 12.63 0.74 0.46
N VAL A 40 11.77 0.96 1.46
CA VAL A 40 11.21 2.28 1.79
C VAL A 40 12.14 3.09 2.71
N THR A 41 12.95 2.41 3.51
CA THR A 41 13.85 3.03 4.48
C THR A 41 15.25 3.30 3.95
N ALA A 42 15.64 2.70 2.81
CA ALA A 42 16.99 2.77 2.26
C ALA A 42 17.53 4.20 2.13
N ASP A 43 16.70 5.12 1.64
CA ASP A 43 17.11 6.49 1.32
C ASP A 43 16.30 7.55 2.11
N SER A 44 15.63 7.16 3.20
CA SER A 44 14.74 8.04 3.95
C SER A 44 14.92 7.87 5.46
N ASN A 45 15.57 8.87 6.07
CA ASN A 45 15.74 8.93 7.52
C ASN A 45 14.38 9.08 8.23
N CYS A 46 13.47 9.87 7.65
CA CYS A 46 12.09 9.97 8.12
C CYS A 46 11.39 8.62 8.13
N ALA A 47 11.43 7.87 7.02
CA ALA A 47 10.75 6.58 6.93
C ALA A 47 11.35 5.56 7.90
N LYS A 48 12.69 5.56 8.02
CA LYS A 48 13.40 4.70 8.96
C LYS A 48 12.93 4.93 10.39
N GLN A 49 12.87 6.19 10.83
CA GLN A 49 12.44 6.53 12.19
C GLN A 49 10.98 6.14 12.43
N MET A 50 10.07 6.50 11.51
CA MET A 50 8.64 6.18 11.65
C MET A 50 8.37 4.66 11.73
N LEU A 51 9.02 3.87 10.87
CA LEU A 51 8.82 2.42 10.83
C LEU A 51 9.52 1.70 12.00
N GLN A 52 10.65 2.23 12.48
CA GLN A 52 11.27 1.75 13.71
C GLN A 52 10.37 2.01 14.93
N ASP A 53 9.78 3.20 15.02
CA ASP A 53 8.84 3.52 16.09
C ASP A 53 7.62 2.60 16.04
N ALA A 54 7.00 2.39 14.87
CA ALA A 54 5.88 1.46 14.70
C ALA A 54 6.21 0.05 15.21
N ASN A 55 7.37 -0.49 14.84
CA ASN A 55 7.87 -1.78 15.35
C ASN A 55 8.08 -1.75 16.87
N ARG A 56 8.67 -0.68 17.43
CA ARG A 56 8.89 -0.52 18.87
C ARG A 56 7.58 -0.53 19.66
N TRP A 57 6.52 0.02 19.08
CA TRP A 57 5.17 0.04 19.66
C TRP A 57 4.36 -1.23 19.36
N GLY A 58 4.96 -2.26 18.75
CA GLY A 58 4.28 -3.52 18.43
C GLY A 58 3.20 -3.39 17.37
N GLN A 59 3.29 -2.38 16.50
CA GLN A 59 2.34 -2.19 15.41
C GLN A 59 2.72 -3.03 14.19
N GLU A 60 1.77 -3.80 13.66
CA GLU A 60 1.94 -4.51 12.40
C GLU A 60 2.04 -3.49 11.26
N ILE A 61 3.19 -3.48 10.57
CA ILE A 61 3.41 -2.66 9.39
C ILE A 61 2.81 -3.37 8.19
N ARG A 62 1.82 -2.76 7.54
CA ARG A 62 1.19 -3.28 6.33
C ARG A 62 1.75 -2.62 5.09
N ARG A 63 1.58 -3.25 3.92
CA ARG A 63 2.05 -2.68 2.64
C ARG A 63 1.46 -1.30 2.36
N ARG A 64 0.20 -1.04 2.76
CA ARG A 64 -0.41 0.30 2.66
C ARG A 64 0.28 1.36 3.50
N ASP A 65 0.83 0.98 4.65
CA ASP A 65 1.49 1.91 5.57
C ASP A 65 2.80 2.38 4.95
N LEU A 66 3.52 1.46 4.28
CA LEU A 66 4.72 1.79 3.51
C LEU A 66 4.46 2.86 2.43
N LYS A 67 3.32 2.78 1.73
CA LYS A 67 2.95 3.82 0.74
C LYS A 67 2.68 5.17 1.41
N SER A 68 1.99 5.16 2.55
CA SER A 68 1.70 6.38 3.31
C SER A 68 2.98 7.03 3.83
N VAL A 69 3.85 6.24 4.45
CA VAL A 69 5.15 6.67 4.97
C VAL A 69 6.03 7.22 3.85
N LYS A 70 6.15 6.50 2.72
CA LYS A 70 6.91 6.99 1.57
C LYS A 70 6.40 8.35 1.08
N LYS A 71 5.09 8.52 0.94
CA LYS A 71 4.50 9.78 0.49
C LYS A 71 4.75 10.92 1.47
N GLN A 72 4.62 10.66 2.77
CA GLN A 72 4.84 11.65 3.82
C GLN A 72 6.31 12.05 3.91
N CYS A 73 7.23 11.09 3.85
CA CYS A 73 8.63 11.34 4.09
C CYS A 73 9.36 12.00 2.91
N VAL A 74 8.89 11.87 1.67
CA VAL A 74 9.50 12.56 0.51
C VAL A 74 9.64 14.06 0.73
N SER A 75 8.61 14.73 1.24
CA SER A 75 8.68 16.18 1.50
C SER A 75 9.51 16.51 2.74
N ILE A 76 9.50 15.65 3.75
CA ILE A 76 10.23 15.85 5.01
C ILE A 76 11.73 15.69 4.77
N ASP A 77 12.16 14.62 4.09
CA ASP A 77 13.57 14.38 3.75
C ASP A 77 14.09 15.47 2.80
N GLN A 78 13.24 16.06 1.95
CA GLN A 78 13.65 17.19 1.13
C GLN A 78 13.82 18.48 1.94
N GLN A 79 12.98 18.70 2.95
CA GLN A 79 13.08 19.85 3.85
C GLN A 79 14.26 19.72 4.81
N SER A 80 14.60 18.51 5.27
CA SER A 80 15.70 18.29 6.20
C SER A 80 17.05 18.73 5.63
N LYS A 81 17.24 18.62 4.31
CA LYS A 81 18.41 19.12 3.58
C LYS A 81 18.65 20.62 3.74
N ALA A 82 17.66 21.40 4.16
CA ALA A 82 17.83 22.83 4.44
C ALA A 82 18.55 23.09 5.78
N PHE A 83 18.70 22.07 6.63
CA PHE A 83 19.30 22.14 7.95
C PHE A 83 20.62 21.34 8.06
N GLU A 84 21.09 20.77 6.94
CA GLU A 84 22.37 20.08 6.79
C GLU A 84 23.39 20.99 6.09
#